data_AF-A0A433K2F2-F1
#
_entry.id   AF-A0A433K2F2-F1
#
_cell.length_a   1.000
_cell.length_b   1.000
_cell.length_c   1.000
_cell.angle_alpha   90.00
_cell.angle_beta   90.00
_cell.angle_gamma   90.00
#
_symmetry.space_group_name_H-M   'P 1'
#
loop_
_entity.id
_entity.type
_entity.pdbx_description
1 polymer ?
#
loop_
_entity_poly.entity_id
_entity_poly.type
_entity_poly.pdbx_seq_one_letter_code
_entity_poly.pdbx_strand_id
1 'polypeptide(L)'
;MNERLTDEQNARILKALNKAIEEGPWDKSNFLRMIGKNLITIRDDFLTRLGAKTEHELRNESQLANKMALRSNQQEIFISLYCFDGTNIQSWERIVANLPKQTVSRPIYANEEDLKEILKLKDNKNNEAYVAIFIDKQDILTLSSDKILKDKLGTPLLSLKDRTLNLENISRFVHSTGTYQFQRGRLVKMPA
;
A
#
# COMPACT_ATOMS: atom_id res chain seq x y z
N MET A 1 -26.46 -15.57 -0.55
CA MET A 1 -27.17 -14.33 -0.92
C MET A 1 -26.15 -13.20 -0.89
N ASN A 2 -26.01 -12.45 -1.99
CA ASN A 2 -24.98 -11.41 -2.11
C ASN A 2 -25.29 -10.22 -1.19
N GLU A 3 -24.58 -10.10 -0.06
CA GLU A 3 -24.73 -9.00 0.92
C GLU A 3 -23.99 -7.72 0.50
N ARG A 4 -24.25 -7.21 -0.72
CA ARG A 4 -23.81 -5.87 -1.13
C ARG A 4 -25.00 -5.11 -1.68
N LEU A 5 -25.51 -4.17 -0.89
CA LEU A 5 -26.51 -3.21 -1.34
C LEU A 5 -25.84 -2.26 -2.35
N THR A 6 -26.44 -2.09 -3.52
CA THR A 6 -25.96 -1.15 -4.53
C THR A 6 -26.17 0.30 -4.10
N ASP A 7 -25.42 1.24 -4.67
CA ASP A 7 -25.55 2.67 -4.34
C ASP A 7 -26.97 3.20 -4.59
N GLU A 8 -27.65 2.67 -5.61
CA GLU A 8 -29.06 2.96 -5.87
C GLU A 8 -29.99 2.45 -4.76
N GLN A 9 -29.71 1.30 -4.16
CA GLN A 9 -30.48 0.76 -3.03
C GLN A 9 -30.24 1.60 -1.78
N ASN A 10 -28.99 2.01 -1.53
CA ASN A 10 -28.64 2.89 -0.40
C ASN A 10 -29.34 4.26 -0.52
N ALA A 11 -29.36 4.84 -1.72
CA ALA A 11 -30.06 6.10 -1.99
C ALA A 11 -31.59 5.98 -1.80
N ARG A 12 -32.19 4.85 -2.22
CA ARG A 12 -33.62 4.58 -2.00
C ARG A 12 -33.97 4.45 -0.52
N ILE A 13 -33.14 3.76 0.27
CA ILE A 13 -33.33 3.61 1.72
C ILE A 13 -33.23 4.97 2.41
N LEU A 14 -32.22 5.77 2.08
CA LEU A 14 -32.05 7.10 2.66
C LEU A 14 -33.23 8.03 2.32
N LYS A 15 -33.72 7.98 1.07
CA LYS A 15 -34.89 8.75 0.65
C LYS A 15 -36.15 8.33 1.40
N ALA A 16 -36.34 7.04 1.66
CA ALA A 16 -37.47 6.53 2.44
C ALA A 16 -37.40 6.96 3.91
N LEU A 17 -36.20 6.95 4.51
CA LEU A 17 -35.99 7.42 5.88
C LEU A 17 -36.26 8.93 6.03
N ASN A 18 -35.75 9.74 5.09
CA ASN A 18 -36.01 11.19 5.09
C ASN A 18 -37.51 11.50 4.93
N LYS A 19 -38.18 10.82 4.00
CA LYS A 19 -39.62 10.98 3.79
C LYS A 19 -40.42 10.60 5.05
N ALA A 20 -40.06 9.51 5.71
CA ALA A 20 -40.72 9.09 6.96
C ALA A 20 -40.49 10.08 8.11
N ILE A 21 -39.31 10.70 8.19
CA ILE A 21 -39.00 11.74 9.19
C ILE A 21 -39.76 13.04 8.90
N GLU A 22 -39.89 13.43 7.63
CA GLU A 22 -40.53 14.69 7.21
C GLU A 22 -42.06 14.63 7.26
N GLU A 23 -42.67 13.54 6.81
CA GLU A 23 -44.13 13.42 6.67
C GLU A 23 -44.81 12.86 7.94
N GLY A 24 -44.02 12.35 8.90
CA GLY A 24 -44.56 11.70 10.09
C GLY A 24 -45.01 12.68 11.18
N PRO A 25 -46.08 12.37 11.94
CA PRO A 25 -46.64 13.23 12.99
C PRO A 25 -45.83 13.19 14.29
N TRP A 26 -44.50 13.34 14.21
CA TRP A 26 -43.59 13.15 15.33
C TRP A 26 -43.70 14.23 16.41
N ASP A 27 -44.31 15.38 16.12
CA ASP A 27 -44.52 16.48 17.05
C ASP A 27 -45.84 16.36 17.84
N LYS A 28 -46.76 15.48 17.41
CA LYS A 28 -48.14 15.40 17.93
C LYS A 28 -48.29 14.74 19.30
N SER A 29 -47.29 14.00 19.78
CA SER A 29 -47.30 13.36 21.10
C SER A 29 -45.88 13.20 21.63
N ASN A 30 -45.70 13.23 22.96
CA ASN A 30 -44.40 12.95 23.58
C ASN A 30 -43.87 11.55 23.22
N PHE A 31 -44.77 10.57 23.03
CA PHE A 31 -44.41 9.24 22.55
C PHE A 31 -43.91 9.28 21.10
N LEU A 32 -44.65 9.95 20.21
CA LEU A 32 -44.27 10.08 18.79
C LEU A 32 -42.99 10.90 18.62
N ARG A 33 -42.73 11.87 19.50
CA ARG A 33 -41.50 12.65 19.51
C ARG A 33 -40.29 11.79 19.87
N MET A 34 -40.46 10.81 20.75
CA MET A 34 -39.41 9.84 21.07
C MET A 34 -39.15 8.90 19.90
N ILE A 35 -40.20 8.42 19.22
CA ILE A 35 -40.05 7.59 18.01
C ILE A 35 -39.38 8.36 16.87
N GLY A 36 -39.75 9.62 16.64
CA GLY A 36 -39.12 10.48 15.64
C GLY A 36 -37.63 10.71 15.91
N LYS A 37 -37.24 10.92 17.18
CA LYS A 37 -35.82 11.00 17.58
C LYS A 37 -35.07 9.70 17.30
N ASN A 38 -35.65 8.54 17.62
CA ASN A 38 -35.03 7.26 17.31
C ASN A 38 -34.87 7.04 15.80
N LEU A 39 -35.84 7.48 14.99
CA LEU A 39 -35.77 7.37 13.54
C LEU A 39 -34.67 8.26 12.94
N ILE A 40 -34.46 9.46 13.51
CA ILE A 40 -33.32 10.33 13.19
C ILE A 40 -32.00 9.64 13.51
N THR A 41 -31.86 9.04 14.70
CA THR A 41 -30.65 8.29 15.08
C THR A 41 -30.37 7.13 14.12
N ILE A 42 -31.41 6.37 13.72
CA ILE A 42 -31.26 5.26 12.76
C ILE A 42 -30.77 5.76 11.40
N ARG A 43 -31.28 6.90 10.92
CA ARG A 43 -30.79 7.54 9.69
C ARG A 43 -29.34 7.98 9.83
N ASP A 44 -29.00 8.60 10.96
CA ASP A 44 -27.65 9.14 11.19
C ASP A 44 -26.62 8.00 11.34
N ASP A 45 -26.99 6.88 11.97
CA ASP A 45 -26.20 5.65 12.00
C ASP A 45 -26.04 5.03 10.61
N PHE A 46 -27.10 5.05 9.80
CA PHE A 46 -27.06 4.56 8.41
C PHE A 46 -26.12 5.43 7.54
N LEU A 47 -26.20 6.76 7.68
CA LEU A 47 -25.29 7.69 7.03
C LEU A 47 -23.84 7.53 7.49
N THR A 48 -23.64 7.27 8.79
CA THR A 48 -22.30 7.01 9.36
C THR A 48 -21.73 5.70 8.82
N ARG A 49 -22.55 4.66 8.64
CA ARG A 49 -22.11 3.37 8.06
C ARG A 49 -21.87 3.45 6.55
N LEU A 50 -22.65 4.27 5.84
CA LEU A 50 -22.39 4.60 4.44
C LEU A 50 -21.07 5.36 4.34
N GLY A 51 -20.90 6.44 5.10
CA GLY A 51 -19.69 7.26 5.15
C GLY A 51 -18.46 6.51 5.65
N ALA A 52 -18.56 5.59 6.61
CA ALA A 52 -17.43 4.81 7.12
C ALA A 52 -17.01 3.69 6.16
N LYS A 53 -17.93 3.15 5.36
CA LYS A 53 -17.58 2.25 4.24
C LYS A 53 -16.84 3.03 3.15
N THR A 54 -17.32 4.23 2.82
CA THR A 54 -16.63 5.08 1.84
C THR A 54 -15.38 5.74 2.41
N GLU A 55 -15.21 5.99 3.71
CA GLU A 55 -14.01 6.69 4.22
C GLU A 55 -12.81 5.74 4.35
N HIS A 56 -13.01 4.44 4.57
CA HIS A 56 -11.91 3.46 4.48
C HIS A 56 -11.49 3.20 3.02
N GLU A 57 -12.45 3.12 2.10
CA GLU A 57 -12.16 2.96 0.66
C GLU A 57 -11.68 4.27 0.03
N LEU A 58 -12.27 5.43 0.34
CA LEU A 58 -11.84 6.78 -0.09
C LEU A 58 -10.58 7.25 0.63
N ARG A 59 -10.27 6.89 1.88
CA ARG A 59 -8.93 7.18 2.42
C ARG A 59 -7.90 6.34 1.72
N ASN A 60 -8.19 5.07 1.43
CA ASN A 60 -7.28 4.25 0.64
C ASN A 60 -7.17 4.76 -0.80
N GLU A 61 -8.27 5.11 -1.47
CA GLU A 61 -8.31 5.60 -2.85
C GLU A 61 -7.84 7.05 -2.98
N SER A 62 -8.08 7.94 -2.03
CA SER A 62 -7.52 9.30 -2.02
C SER A 62 -6.05 9.30 -1.60
N GLN A 63 -5.62 8.39 -0.72
CA GLN A 63 -4.18 8.17 -0.48
C GLN A 63 -3.54 7.49 -1.68
N LEU A 64 -4.21 6.57 -2.38
CA LEU A 64 -3.71 5.94 -3.61
C LEU A 64 -3.71 6.93 -4.77
N ALA A 65 -4.72 7.77 -4.94
CA ALA A 65 -4.81 8.80 -5.98
C ALA A 65 -3.85 9.96 -5.71
N ASN A 66 -3.67 10.40 -4.46
CA ASN A 66 -2.59 11.33 -4.10
C ASN A 66 -1.22 10.69 -4.26
N LYS A 67 -1.04 9.40 -3.92
CA LYS A 67 0.20 8.67 -4.21
C LYS A 67 0.43 8.52 -5.72
N MET A 68 -0.60 8.26 -6.53
CA MET A 68 -0.49 8.11 -7.98
C MET A 68 -0.24 9.45 -8.68
N ALA A 69 -0.86 10.54 -8.20
CA ALA A 69 -0.57 11.90 -8.65
C ALA A 69 0.86 12.35 -8.28
N LEU A 70 1.33 12.05 -7.06
CA LEU A 70 2.74 12.26 -6.66
C LEU A 70 3.72 11.37 -7.44
N ARG A 71 3.28 10.19 -7.91
CA ARG A 71 4.14 9.19 -8.58
C ARG A 71 4.29 9.37 -10.08
N SER A 72 3.67 10.36 -10.72
CA SER A 72 3.88 10.63 -12.16
C SER A 72 5.37 10.78 -12.52
N ASN A 73 6.15 11.36 -11.61
CA ASN A 73 7.61 11.49 -11.72
C ASN A 73 8.41 10.46 -10.90
N GLN A 74 7.74 9.48 -10.30
CA GLN A 74 8.38 8.40 -9.55
C GLN A 74 8.41 7.11 -10.35
N GLN A 75 9.36 6.26 -10.02
CA GLN A 75 9.51 4.92 -10.56
C GLN A 75 9.61 3.94 -9.39
N GLU A 76 8.91 2.81 -9.48
CA GLU A 76 9.14 1.69 -8.59
C GLU A 76 10.43 0.99 -9.05
N ILE A 77 11.37 0.83 -8.11
CA ILE A 77 12.62 0.10 -8.33
C ILE A 77 12.71 -1.07 -7.36
N PHE A 78 13.54 -2.05 -7.69
CA PHE A 78 13.65 -3.30 -6.95
C PHE A 78 15.08 -3.50 -6.47
N ILE A 79 15.28 -3.56 -5.15
CA ILE A 79 16.61 -3.67 -4.55
C ILE A 79 16.80 -5.07 -3.97
N SER A 80 17.81 -5.79 -4.47
CA SER A 80 18.16 -7.12 -3.97
C SER A 80 18.79 -7.02 -2.58
N LEU A 81 18.31 -7.84 -1.65
CA LEU A 81 18.80 -7.91 -0.28
C LEU A 81 19.28 -9.33 0.04
N TYR A 82 20.42 -9.40 0.72
CA TYR A 82 20.95 -10.63 1.29
C TYR A 82 20.99 -10.53 2.81
N CYS A 83 20.61 -11.61 3.50
CA CYS A 83 20.75 -11.80 4.93
C CYS A 83 21.35 -13.17 5.22
N PHE A 84 22.40 -13.24 6.04
CA PHE A 84 22.97 -14.53 6.44
C PHE A 84 21.98 -15.37 7.29
N ASP A 85 21.24 -14.71 8.19
CA ASP A 85 20.18 -15.27 9.03
C ASP A 85 18.80 -14.92 8.44
N GLY A 86 18.56 -15.38 7.21
CA GLY A 86 17.37 -14.99 6.45
C GLY A 86 16.06 -15.67 6.89
N THR A 87 16.14 -16.71 7.73
CA THR A 87 14.95 -17.30 8.36
C THR A 87 14.36 -16.41 9.46
N ASN A 88 15.16 -15.51 10.02
CA ASN A 88 14.76 -14.58 11.07
C ASN A 88 14.27 -13.24 10.51
N ILE A 89 12.97 -12.98 10.61
CA ILE A 89 12.37 -11.73 10.11
C ILE A 89 12.94 -10.47 10.77
N GLN A 90 13.39 -10.56 12.03
CA GLN A 90 13.97 -9.41 12.74
C GLN A 90 15.33 -9.01 12.16
N SER A 91 16.07 -9.96 11.60
CA SER A 91 17.32 -9.69 10.88
C SER A 91 17.03 -8.89 9.60
N TRP A 92 15.94 -9.22 8.89
CA TRP A 92 15.46 -8.44 7.75
C TRP A 92 15.01 -7.03 8.13
N GLU A 93 14.30 -6.85 9.26
CA GLU A 93 13.89 -5.53 9.75
C GLU A 93 15.10 -4.58 9.90
N ARG A 94 16.21 -5.08 10.46
CA ARG A 94 17.45 -4.31 10.62
C ARG A 94 18.10 -3.96 9.29
N ILE A 95 18.08 -4.88 8.32
CA ILE A 95 18.62 -4.63 6.98
C ILE A 95 17.81 -3.55 6.27
N VAL A 96 16.48 -3.67 6.28
CA VAL A 96 15.59 -2.69 5.66
C VAL A 96 15.71 -1.33 6.34
N ALA A 97 15.76 -1.27 7.68
CA ALA A 97 15.93 -0.01 8.41
C ALA A 97 17.26 0.71 8.10
N ASN A 98 18.30 -0.03 7.71
CA ASN A 98 19.61 0.55 7.34
C ASN A 98 19.79 0.72 5.82
N LEU A 99 18.77 0.43 5.02
CA LEU A 99 18.85 0.46 3.56
C LEU A 99 19.38 1.79 2.98
N PRO A 100 18.96 3.00 3.45
CA PRO A 100 19.44 4.27 2.91
C PRO A 100 20.93 4.53 3.15
N LYS A 101 21.53 3.83 4.12
CA LYS A 101 22.96 3.94 4.45
C LYS A 101 23.83 2.91 3.72
N GLN A 102 23.23 1.86 3.16
CA GLN A 102 23.93 0.69 2.61
C GLN A 102 23.48 0.35 1.18
N THR A 103 23.01 1.35 0.43
CA THR A 103 22.42 1.12 -0.90
C THR A 103 23.48 0.86 -1.97
N VAL A 104 24.65 1.49 -1.84
CA VAL A 104 25.69 1.56 -2.89
C VAL A 104 26.20 0.18 -3.34
N SER A 105 26.21 -0.81 -2.46
CA SER A 105 26.74 -2.14 -2.74
C SER A 105 25.67 -3.17 -3.13
N ARG A 106 24.43 -2.74 -3.38
CA ARG A 106 23.29 -3.66 -3.61
C ARG A 106 22.81 -3.53 -5.06
N PRO A 107 22.57 -4.65 -5.77
CA PRO A 107 21.96 -4.61 -7.10
C PRO A 107 20.57 -3.97 -7.07
N ILE A 108 20.32 -3.04 -8.00
CA ILE A 108 19.06 -2.31 -8.14
C ILE A 108 18.54 -2.54 -9.56
N TYR A 109 17.29 -2.94 -9.68
CA TYR A 109 16.65 -3.30 -10.92
C TYR A 109 15.50 -2.36 -11.23
N ALA A 110 15.29 -2.11 -12.52
CA ALA A 110 14.14 -1.35 -13.01
C ALA A 110 12.86 -2.21 -13.09
N ASN A 111 12.99 -3.50 -13.39
CA ASN A 111 11.89 -4.45 -13.51
C ASN A 111 11.98 -5.52 -12.42
N GLU A 112 10.82 -6.00 -11.95
CA GLU A 112 10.74 -7.01 -10.89
C GLU A 112 11.13 -8.40 -11.42
N GLU A 113 10.77 -8.69 -12.67
CA GLU A 113 11.00 -9.95 -13.36
C GLU A 113 12.50 -10.26 -13.44
N ASP A 114 13.30 -9.28 -13.83
CA ASP A 114 14.75 -9.42 -13.93
C ASP A 114 15.38 -9.79 -12.58
N LEU A 115 14.92 -9.14 -11.49
CA LEU A 115 15.36 -9.47 -10.14
C LEU A 115 14.92 -10.89 -9.76
N LYS A 116 13.68 -11.27 -10.06
CA LYS A 116 13.18 -12.62 -9.78
C LYS A 116 13.98 -13.69 -10.51
N GLU A 117 14.45 -13.42 -11.74
CA GLU A 117 15.28 -14.34 -12.49
C GLU A 117 16.65 -14.56 -11.84
N ILE A 118 17.34 -13.50 -11.42
CA ILE A 118 18.62 -13.66 -10.71
C ILE A 118 18.44 -14.38 -9.36
N LEU A 119 17.32 -14.16 -8.67
CA LEU A 119 17.02 -14.83 -7.40
C LEU A 119 16.77 -16.34 -7.57
N LYS A 120 16.27 -16.79 -8.72
CA LYS A 120 16.10 -18.22 -9.00
C LYS A 120 17.43 -18.98 -9.05
N LEU A 121 18.53 -18.28 -9.37
CA LEU A 121 19.87 -18.84 -9.47
C LEU A 121 20.61 -18.89 -8.13
N LYS A 122 20.02 -18.39 -7.04
CA LYS A 122 20.62 -18.43 -5.71
C LYS A 122 20.31 -19.74 -5.01
N ASP A 123 21.33 -20.35 -4.40
CA ASP A 123 21.22 -21.64 -3.73
C ASP A 123 20.30 -21.55 -2.49
N ASN A 124 20.56 -20.58 -1.61
CA ASN A 124 19.78 -20.41 -0.39
C ASN A 124 18.73 -19.31 -0.54
N LYS A 125 17.54 -19.69 -0.99
CA LYS A 125 16.40 -18.78 -1.20
C LYS A 125 15.91 -18.10 0.08
N ASN A 126 16.15 -18.67 1.26
CA ASN A 126 15.76 -18.03 2.52
C ASN A 126 16.68 -16.87 2.89
N ASN A 127 17.89 -16.81 2.33
CA ASN A 127 18.84 -15.74 2.59
C ASN A 127 18.70 -14.58 1.60
N GLU A 128 17.72 -14.66 0.70
CA GLU A 128 17.52 -13.73 -0.38
C GLU A 128 16.11 -13.12 -0.27
N ALA A 129 16.05 -11.81 -0.40
CA ALA A 129 14.81 -11.06 -0.42
C ALA A 129 14.98 -9.83 -1.31
N TYR A 130 13.91 -9.10 -1.53
CA TYR A 130 14.02 -7.78 -2.14
C TYR A 130 12.99 -6.80 -1.59
N VAL A 131 13.26 -5.52 -1.81
CA VAL A 131 12.36 -4.42 -1.51
C VAL A 131 11.96 -3.75 -2.81
N ALA A 132 10.66 -3.52 -2.97
CA ALA A 132 10.14 -2.59 -3.95
C ALA A 132 9.94 -1.22 -3.28
N ILE A 133 10.49 -0.18 -3.88
CA ILE A 133 10.50 1.18 -3.32
C ILE A 133 10.29 2.19 -4.45
N PHE A 134 9.50 3.23 -4.17
CA PHE A 134 9.33 4.36 -5.10
C PHE A 134 10.43 5.40 -4.90
N ILE A 135 11.05 5.82 -6.00
CA ILE A 135 12.05 6.89 -6.06
C ILE A 135 11.71 7.87 -7.18
N ASP A 136 12.13 9.13 -7.04
CA ASP A 136 12.01 10.11 -8.11
C ASP A 136 12.92 9.73 -9.30
N LYS A 137 12.39 9.80 -10.52
CA LYS A 137 13.15 9.45 -11.75
C LYS A 137 14.42 10.29 -11.92
N GLN A 138 14.42 11.51 -11.38
CA GLN A 138 15.58 12.42 -11.43
C GLN A 138 16.75 11.97 -10.55
N ASP A 139 16.50 11.07 -9.60
CA ASP A 139 17.50 10.52 -8.68
C ASP A 139 18.17 9.25 -9.20
N ILE A 140 17.67 8.73 -10.32
CA ILE A 140 18.31 7.67 -11.09
C ILE A 140 19.40 8.31 -11.97
N LEU A 141 20.64 7.85 -11.80
CA LEU A 141 21.77 8.29 -12.60
C LEU A 141 21.66 7.71 -14.02
N THR A 142 21.51 8.59 -15.00
CA THR A 142 21.56 8.20 -16.42
C THR A 142 23.02 7.99 -16.82
N LEU A 143 23.41 6.72 -16.98
CA LEU A 143 24.73 6.32 -17.46
C LEU A 143 24.67 5.98 -18.95
N SER A 144 25.75 6.25 -19.69
CA SER A 144 25.91 5.78 -21.06
C SER A 144 25.95 4.24 -21.10
N SER A 145 25.51 3.64 -22.21
CA SER A 145 25.44 2.17 -22.40
C SER A 145 26.67 1.41 -21.90
N ASP A 146 27.85 1.97 -22.15
CA ASP A 146 29.14 1.34 -21.87
C ASP A 146 29.53 1.37 -20.38
N LYS A 147 28.84 2.20 -19.59
CA LYS A 147 29.07 2.39 -18.15
C LYS A 147 27.97 1.77 -17.28
N ILE A 148 26.91 1.23 -17.89
CA ILE A 148 25.84 0.57 -17.16
C ILE A 148 26.37 -0.76 -16.60
N LEU A 149 26.30 -0.89 -15.28
CA LEU A 149 26.61 -2.15 -14.60
C LEU A 149 25.58 -3.20 -15.00
N LYS A 150 26.04 -4.44 -15.20
CA LYS A 150 25.18 -5.57 -15.52
C LYS A 150 25.34 -6.65 -14.47
N ASP A 151 24.27 -7.39 -14.22
CA ASP A 151 24.35 -8.58 -13.38
C ASP A 151 24.93 -9.79 -14.15
N LYS A 152 24.91 -10.97 -13.51
CA LYS A 152 25.45 -12.20 -14.09
C LYS A 152 24.69 -12.68 -15.35
N LEU A 153 23.45 -12.24 -15.54
CA LEU A 153 22.62 -12.57 -16.71
C LEU A 153 22.73 -11.51 -17.80
N GLY A 154 23.51 -10.45 -17.57
CA GLY A 154 23.65 -9.34 -18.50
C GLY A 154 22.56 -8.27 -18.35
N THR A 155 21.70 -8.37 -17.34
CA THR A 155 20.63 -7.41 -17.08
C THR A 155 21.21 -6.10 -16.57
N PRO A 156 20.81 -4.94 -17.11
CA PRO A 156 21.27 -3.64 -16.65
C PRO A 156 20.78 -3.32 -15.23
N LEU A 157 21.68 -2.82 -14.39
CA LEU A 157 21.41 -2.36 -13.04
C LEU A 157 21.30 -0.83 -13.00
N LEU A 158 20.38 -0.34 -12.17
CA LEU A 158 20.23 1.09 -11.92
C LEU A 158 21.31 1.59 -10.96
N SER A 159 21.76 2.81 -11.20
CA SER A 159 22.61 3.57 -10.27
C SER A 159 21.82 4.74 -9.74
N LEU A 160 21.89 5.00 -8.43
CA LEU A 160 21.16 6.07 -7.77
C LEU A 160 22.12 7.11 -7.22
N LYS A 161 21.67 8.36 -7.07
CA LYS A 161 22.41 9.34 -6.26
C LYS A 161 22.41 8.94 -4.79
N ASP A 162 23.39 9.43 -4.05
CA ASP A 162 23.48 9.19 -2.61
C ASP A 162 22.26 9.71 -1.85
N ARG A 163 21.84 8.95 -0.82
CA ARG A 163 20.79 9.33 0.15
C ARG A 163 19.40 9.62 -0.46
N THR A 164 19.07 8.98 -1.57
CA THR A 164 17.81 9.15 -2.29
C THR A 164 16.68 8.24 -1.80
N LEU A 165 17.01 7.17 -1.07
CA LEU A 165 16.01 6.23 -0.59
C LEU A 165 15.31 6.72 0.68
N ASN A 166 13.99 6.85 0.62
CA ASN A 166 13.13 7.06 1.77
C ASN A 166 12.38 5.76 2.13
N LEU A 167 12.53 5.28 3.36
CA LEU A 167 11.88 4.06 3.86
C LEU A 167 10.35 4.14 3.84
N GLU A 168 9.78 5.34 3.91
CA GLU A 168 8.33 5.55 3.83
C GLU A 168 7.77 5.23 2.43
N ASN A 169 8.62 5.26 1.40
CA ASN A 169 8.26 4.96 0.02
C ASN A 169 8.37 3.47 -0.32
N ILE A 170 8.73 2.62 0.66
CA ILE A 170 8.72 1.17 0.47
C ILE A 170 7.29 0.71 0.23
N SER A 171 7.06 0.07 -0.91
CA SER A 171 5.75 -0.46 -1.26
C SER A 171 5.54 -1.84 -0.65
N ARG A 172 6.55 -2.72 -0.79
CA ARG A 172 6.54 -4.10 -0.29
C ARG A 172 7.96 -4.63 -0.09
N PHE A 173 8.10 -5.50 0.88
CA PHE A 173 9.25 -6.40 1.05
C PHE A 173 8.80 -7.81 0.67
N VAL A 174 9.58 -8.50 -0.14
CA VAL A 174 9.23 -9.85 -0.62
C VAL A 174 10.32 -10.83 -0.23
N HIS A 175 9.89 -11.91 0.41
CA HIS A 175 10.73 -12.99 0.88
C HIS A 175 10.05 -14.34 0.59
N SER A 176 10.79 -15.45 0.69
CA SER A 176 10.26 -16.80 0.43
C SER A 176 9.03 -17.14 1.28
N THR A 177 8.90 -16.57 2.47
CA THR A 177 7.79 -16.79 3.41
C THR A 177 6.55 -15.92 3.14
N GLY A 178 6.64 -14.99 2.19
CA GLY A 178 5.53 -14.14 1.75
C GLY A 178 5.93 -12.68 1.53
N THR A 179 4.90 -11.84 1.33
CA THR A 179 5.04 -10.40 1.14
C THR A 179 4.75 -9.68 2.46
N TYR A 180 5.55 -8.66 2.76
CA TYR A 180 5.48 -7.90 4.00
C TYR A 180 5.43 -6.41 3.70
N GLN A 181 4.82 -5.65 4.61
CA GLN A 181 4.87 -4.20 4.63
C GLN A 181 5.85 -3.73 5.70
N PHE A 182 6.70 -2.77 5.35
CA PHE A 182 7.57 -2.12 6.33
C PHE A 182 6.83 -0.96 7.00
N GLN A 183 6.57 -1.07 8.30
CA GLN A 183 5.89 -0.04 9.08
C GLN A 183 6.60 0.16 10.43
N ARG A 184 6.98 1.41 10.74
CA ARG A 184 7.58 1.78 12.04
C ARG A 184 8.76 0.89 12.45
N GLY A 185 9.61 0.51 11.49
CA GLY A 185 10.77 -0.35 11.74
C GLY A 185 10.47 -1.86 11.80
N ARG A 186 9.23 -2.28 11.52
CA ARG A 186 8.80 -3.67 11.56
C ARG A 186 8.31 -4.17 10.21
N LEU A 187 8.48 -5.47 9.96
CA LEU A 187 7.95 -6.15 8.77
C LEU A 187 6.66 -6.89 9.15
N VAL A 188 5.53 -6.37 8.70
CA VAL A 188 4.20 -6.94 8.95
C VAL A 188 3.77 -7.74 7.73
N LYS A 189 3.46 -9.03 7.89
CA LYS A 189 3.05 -9.88 6.78
C LYS A 189 1.72 -9.39 6.19
N MET A 190 1.67 -9.22 4.88
CA MET A 190 0.43 -8.89 4.17
C MET A 190 -0.45 -10.14 4.05
N PRO A 191 -1.78 -10.00 4.14
CA PRO A 191 -2.69 -11.09 3.81
C PRO A 191 -2.49 -11.49 2.35
N ALA A 192 -2.48 -12.80 2.10
CA ALA A 192 -2.40 -13.38 0.76
C ALA A 192 -3.74 -13.23 0.01
#